data_AF-A0A949P292-F1
#
_entry.id   AF-A0A949P292-F1
#
_cell.length_a   1.000
_cell.length_b   1.000
_cell.length_c   1.000
_cell.angle_alpha   90.00
_cell.angle_beta   90.00
_cell.angle_gamma   90.00
#
_symmetry.space_group_name_H-M   'P 1'
#
loop_
_entity.id
_entity.type
_entity.pdbx_description
1 polymer ?
#
loop_
_entity_poly.entity_id
_entity_poly.type
_entity_poly.pdbx_seq_one_letter_code
_entity_poly.pdbx_strand_id
1 'polypeptide(L)'
;MALTPLDQLTAGMVLSGDLKSADGRLLFRSGTPLEARHIELLRRVGVSGAEVEPPASELPPETLREIEEYVRGFFLYANPDSAPVIAMFRMALEMTGEAVSKGWQLPDANTRRAASVEHMQDIFLKGMGTPETIARHETELASFPDIYFRIREVLEDESASSARIAKVVGTDMSLSAKLIKLVNSPLYGLSQPIDSISRAVTLVGAKELSTLALGISAINYFKDIPHELVDMRTFWRHSITCGIFAKILAGTQVGISPERSFIAGLLHDVGRLILFKKLPYASTEAMLFARENSIPLVEAERAVMDFTHTDISRPLLAAWKFPEELADMINYHHNPMEFPNPLEPAIVHVADCLTNAVEIAQGGMYVVPDVDEDAWELLGLDAETVLVAAADRYCEQIDNILEAFF
;
A
#
# COMPACT_ATOMS: atom_id res chain seq x y z
N MET A 1 -25.51 8.19 17.17
CA MET A 1 -26.26 7.10 16.52
C MET A 1 -27.34 6.63 17.49
N ALA A 2 -28.16 5.63 17.16
CA ALA A 2 -29.09 5.07 18.14
C ALA A 2 -28.31 4.27 19.19
N LEU A 3 -28.70 4.39 20.47
CA LEU A 3 -28.08 3.63 21.56
C LEU A 3 -28.57 2.17 21.49
N THR A 4 -27.68 1.21 21.26
CA THR A 4 -28.01 -0.22 21.25
C THR A 4 -28.07 -0.73 22.69
N PRO A 5 -29.20 -1.28 23.14
CA PRO A 5 -29.36 -1.84 24.49
C PRO A 5 -28.35 -2.95 24.81
N LEU A 6 -27.90 -3.05 26.06
CA LEU A 6 -26.88 -4.03 26.50
C LEU A 6 -27.27 -5.50 26.21
N ASP A 7 -28.56 -5.83 26.20
CA ASP A 7 -29.09 -7.16 25.89
C ASP A 7 -29.02 -7.50 24.39
N GLN A 8 -28.82 -6.51 23.53
CA GLN A 8 -28.66 -6.64 22.09
C GLN A 8 -27.20 -6.56 21.64
N LEU A 9 -26.27 -6.24 22.55
CA LEU A 9 -24.84 -6.23 22.24
C LEU A 9 -24.31 -7.67 22.09
N THR A 10 -23.73 -7.97 20.93
CA THR A 10 -23.09 -9.25 20.62
C THR A 10 -21.60 -9.08 20.37
N ALA A 11 -20.84 -10.16 20.54
CA ALA A 11 -19.43 -10.16 20.22
C ALA A 11 -19.25 -9.94 18.70
N GLY A 12 -18.34 -9.03 18.33
CA GLY A 12 -18.13 -8.59 16.95
C GLY A 12 -18.69 -7.20 16.63
N MET A 13 -19.58 -6.63 17.46
CA MET A 13 -20.01 -5.24 17.28
C MET A 13 -18.89 -4.25 17.63
N VAL A 14 -18.74 -3.17 16.87
CA VAL A 14 -17.73 -2.12 17.10
C VAL A 14 -18.39 -0.91 17.74
N LEU A 15 -17.76 -0.34 18.79
CA LEU A 15 -18.26 0.89 19.41
C LEU A 15 -18.10 2.09 18.47
N SER A 16 -19.18 2.82 18.20
CA SER A 16 -19.13 4.04 17.37
C SER A 16 -18.77 5.31 18.17
N GLY A 17 -18.56 5.17 19.48
CA GLY A 17 -18.20 6.26 20.39
C GLY A 17 -17.57 5.77 21.69
N ASP A 18 -16.93 6.68 22.43
CA ASP A 18 -16.32 6.38 23.73
C ASP A 18 -17.38 5.91 24.74
N LEU A 19 -17.20 4.70 25.28
CA LEU A 19 -18.11 4.13 26.27
C LEU A 19 -17.61 4.40 27.68
N LYS A 20 -18.40 5.11 28.47
CA LYS A 20 -18.08 5.51 29.85
C LYS A 20 -19.04 4.86 30.85
N SER A 21 -18.56 4.58 32.06
CA SER A 21 -19.42 4.14 33.17
C SER A 21 -20.25 5.29 33.73
N ALA A 22 -21.22 4.97 34.59
CA ALA A 22 -22.13 5.95 35.20
C ALA A 22 -21.41 7.03 36.04
N ASP A 23 -20.20 6.74 36.52
CA ASP A 23 -19.31 7.68 37.22
C ASP A 23 -18.42 8.52 36.29
N GLY A 24 -18.58 8.37 34.97
CA GLY A 24 -17.85 9.11 33.94
C GLY A 24 -16.49 8.52 33.57
N ARG A 25 -16.06 7.39 34.16
CA ARG A 25 -14.79 6.74 33.82
C ARG A 25 -14.87 6.08 32.44
N LEU A 26 -13.86 6.29 31.60
CA LEU A 26 -13.74 5.64 30.29
C LEU A 26 -13.54 4.13 30.47
N LEU A 27 -14.42 3.34 29.87
CA LEU A 27 -14.32 1.87 29.85
C LEU A 27 -13.64 1.42 28.56
N PHE A 28 -14.14 1.90 27.42
CA PHE A 28 -13.65 1.55 26.09
C PHE A 28 -13.68 2.78 25.19
N ARG A 29 -12.74 2.85 24.23
CA ARG A 29 -12.70 3.93 23.24
C ARG A 29 -13.61 3.62 22.05
N SER A 30 -14.01 4.65 21.32
CA SER A 30 -14.55 4.48 19.97
C SER A 30 -13.63 3.59 19.12
N GLY A 31 -14.21 2.76 18.24
CA GLY A 31 -13.52 1.78 17.41
C GLY A 31 -13.14 0.48 18.13
N THR A 32 -13.47 0.31 19.42
CA THR A 32 -13.17 -0.95 20.13
C THR A 32 -14.16 -2.05 19.69
N PRO A 33 -13.68 -3.20 19.16
CA PRO A 33 -14.53 -4.35 18.92
C PRO A 33 -14.94 -5.01 20.25
N LEU A 34 -16.23 -5.29 20.42
CA LEU A 34 -16.76 -5.95 21.59
C LEU A 34 -16.48 -7.45 21.53
N GLU A 35 -15.77 -7.94 22.54
CA GLU A 35 -15.57 -9.37 22.76
C GLU A 35 -16.54 -9.86 23.84
N ALA A 36 -16.73 -11.18 23.95
CA ALA A 36 -17.56 -11.77 25.00
C ALA A 36 -17.18 -11.28 26.42
N ARG A 37 -15.88 -11.14 26.69
CA ARG A 37 -15.35 -10.59 27.95
C ARG A 37 -15.73 -9.12 28.18
N HIS A 38 -15.82 -8.31 27.12
CA HIS A 38 -16.22 -6.90 27.20
C HIS A 38 -17.69 -6.79 27.58
N ILE A 39 -18.56 -7.61 26.97
CA ILE A 39 -20.00 -7.63 27.28
C ILE A 39 -20.26 -8.08 28.72
N GLU A 40 -19.53 -9.08 29.22
CA GLU A 40 -19.60 -9.48 30.63
C GLU A 40 -19.19 -8.35 31.58
N LEU A 41 -18.12 -7.62 31.25
CA LEU A 41 -17.69 -6.46 32.03
C LEU A 41 -18.78 -5.37 32.04
N LEU A 42 -19.38 -5.07 30.89
CA LEU A 42 -20.44 -4.06 30.77
C LEU A 42 -21.67 -4.42 31.61
N ARG A 43 -22.04 -5.70 31.68
CA ARG A 43 -23.09 -6.20 32.59
C ARG A 43 -22.74 -6.00 34.05
N ARG A 44 -21.48 -6.24 34.45
CA ARG A 44 -21.02 -6.05 35.85
C ARG A 44 -20.97 -4.58 36.25
N VAL A 45 -20.59 -3.70 35.31
CA VAL A 45 -20.46 -2.25 35.55
C VAL A 45 -21.83 -1.55 35.49
N GLY A 46 -22.86 -2.20 34.94
CA GLY A 46 -24.23 -1.67 34.92
C GLY A 46 -24.48 -0.63 33.83
N VAL A 47 -23.82 -0.77 32.68
CA VAL A 47 -24.04 0.10 31.51
C VAL A 47 -25.37 -0.26 30.84
N SER A 48 -26.19 0.72 30.46
CA SER A 48 -27.53 0.48 29.88
C SER A 48 -27.50 0.06 28.40
N GLY A 49 -26.47 0.49 27.67
CA GLY A 49 -26.29 0.24 26.25
C GLY A 49 -25.05 0.95 25.73
N ALA A 50 -24.72 0.73 24.47
CA ALA A 50 -23.60 1.39 23.81
C ALA A 50 -24.02 1.83 22.41
N GLU A 51 -23.47 2.94 21.93
CA GLU A 51 -23.55 3.25 20.51
C GLU A 51 -22.58 2.33 19.77
N VAL A 52 -23.12 1.52 18.85
CA VAL A 52 -22.35 0.61 18.01
C VAL A 52 -22.53 0.96 16.55
N GLU A 53 -21.51 0.68 15.76
CA GLU A 53 -21.61 0.73 14.31
C GLU A 53 -22.64 -0.32 13.83
N PRO A 54 -23.49 0.02 12.85
CA PRO A 54 -24.39 -0.97 12.28
C PRO A 54 -23.58 -2.14 11.70
N PRO A 55 -24.03 -3.40 11.88
CA PRO A 55 -23.35 -4.53 11.26
C PRO A 55 -23.37 -4.38 9.73
N ALA A 56 -22.25 -4.68 9.08
CA ALA A 56 -22.07 -4.53 7.62
C ALA A 56 -23.13 -5.30 6.78
N SER A 57 -23.80 -6.29 7.37
CA SER A 57 -24.82 -7.13 6.73
C SER A 57 -26.24 -6.53 6.63
N GLU A 58 -26.45 -5.25 6.96
CA GLU A 58 -27.78 -4.60 6.99
C GLU A 58 -27.97 -3.45 5.99
N LEU A 59 -27.16 -3.38 4.93
CA LEU A 59 -27.39 -2.40 3.86
C LEU A 59 -28.68 -2.73 3.07
N PRO A 60 -29.49 -1.73 2.67
CA PRO A 60 -30.67 -1.94 1.85
C PRO A 60 -30.35 -2.67 0.53
N PRO A 61 -31.25 -3.52 0.00
CA PRO A 61 -31.00 -4.25 -1.26
C PRO A 61 -30.73 -3.37 -2.49
N GLU A 62 -31.20 -2.11 -2.48
CA GLU A 62 -30.85 -1.13 -3.52
C GLU A 62 -29.40 -0.67 -3.37
N THR A 63 -28.97 -0.34 -2.15
CA THR A 63 -27.58 0.06 -1.87
C THR A 63 -26.58 -1.04 -2.20
N LEU A 64 -26.92 -2.31 -1.93
CA LEU A 64 -26.08 -3.45 -2.32
C LEU A 64 -25.94 -3.56 -3.85
N ARG A 65 -27.01 -3.31 -4.61
CA ARG A 65 -26.96 -3.28 -6.08
C ARG A 65 -26.12 -2.12 -6.59
N GLU A 66 -26.26 -0.93 -6.01
CA GLU A 66 -25.43 0.24 -6.36
C GLU A 66 -23.94 -0.02 -6.10
N ILE A 67 -23.60 -0.66 -4.97
CA ILE A 67 -22.24 -1.08 -4.66
C ILE A 67 -21.72 -2.08 -5.70
N GLU A 68 -22.52 -3.09 -6.05
CA GLU A 68 -22.12 -4.08 -7.04
C GLU A 68 -21.87 -3.45 -8.41
N GLU A 69 -22.77 -2.60 -8.89
CA GLU A 69 -22.60 -1.86 -10.15
C GLU A 69 -21.35 -0.97 -10.12
N TYR A 70 -21.11 -0.28 -9.00
CA TYR A 70 -19.94 0.55 -8.79
C TYR A 70 -18.64 -0.27 -8.86
N VAL A 71 -18.52 -1.34 -8.07
CA VAL A 71 -17.32 -2.19 -8.02
C VAL A 71 -17.08 -2.88 -9.37
N ARG A 72 -18.14 -3.38 -10.02
CA ARG A 72 -18.04 -4.04 -11.33
C ARG A 72 -17.41 -3.15 -12.40
N GLY A 73 -17.62 -1.83 -12.33
CA GLY A 73 -17.01 -0.87 -13.23
C GLY A 73 -15.48 -0.85 -13.21
N PHE A 74 -14.84 -1.34 -12.16
CA PHE A 74 -13.38 -1.41 -12.05
C PHE A 74 -12.79 -2.72 -12.59
N PHE A 75 -13.59 -3.77 -12.69
CA PHE A 75 -13.15 -5.11 -13.12
C PHE A 75 -13.39 -5.36 -14.62
N LEU A 76 -13.59 -4.31 -15.42
CA LEU A 76 -13.89 -4.44 -16.86
C LEU A 76 -12.71 -4.98 -17.69
N TYR A 77 -11.49 -4.83 -17.19
CA TYR A 77 -10.28 -5.30 -17.87
C TYR A 77 -9.90 -6.73 -17.48
N ALA A 78 -10.10 -7.10 -16.22
CA ALA A 78 -9.70 -8.39 -15.67
C ALA A 78 -10.59 -9.54 -16.14
N ASN A 79 -10.05 -10.76 -16.24
CA ASN A 79 -10.82 -11.95 -16.62
C ASN A 79 -11.85 -12.32 -15.53
N PRO A 80 -13.17 -12.13 -15.75
CA PRO A 80 -14.17 -12.33 -14.70
C PRO A 80 -14.36 -13.78 -14.28
N ASP A 81 -13.90 -14.74 -15.11
CA ASP A 81 -14.00 -16.17 -14.83
C ASP A 81 -12.78 -16.70 -14.05
N SER A 82 -11.76 -15.87 -13.84
CA SER A 82 -10.54 -16.25 -13.12
C SER A 82 -10.79 -16.31 -11.61
N ALA A 83 -10.37 -17.39 -10.97
CA ALA A 83 -10.49 -17.59 -9.52
C ALA A 83 -9.91 -16.44 -8.68
N PRO A 84 -8.68 -15.93 -8.93
CA PRO A 84 -8.15 -14.76 -8.23
C PRO A 84 -9.03 -13.52 -8.42
N VAL A 85 -9.49 -13.25 -9.63
CA VAL A 85 -10.31 -12.07 -9.95
C VAL A 85 -11.66 -12.13 -9.23
N ILE A 86 -12.30 -13.30 -9.17
CA ILE A 86 -13.54 -13.50 -8.41
C ILE A 86 -13.32 -13.20 -6.92
N ALA A 87 -12.20 -13.66 -6.35
CA ALA A 87 -11.91 -13.47 -4.94
C ALA A 87 -11.61 -11.98 -4.61
N MET A 88 -10.84 -11.30 -5.47
CA MET A 88 -10.62 -9.85 -5.36
C MET A 88 -11.91 -9.05 -5.52
N PHE A 89 -12.80 -9.45 -6.44
CA PHE A 89 -14.10 -8.80 -6.62
C PHE A 89 -14.95 -8.90 -5.35
N ARG A 90 -14.99 -10.07 -4.70
CA ARG A 90 -15.69 -10.26 -3.42
C ARG A 90 -15.09 -9.40 -2.31
N MET A 91 -13.76 -9.37 -2.19
CA MET A 91 -13.07 -8.50 -1.23
C MET A 91 -13.43 -7.02 -1.46
N ALA A 92 -13.39 -6.55 -2.70
CA ALA A 92 -13.75 -5.19 -3.04
C ALA A 92 -15.22 -4.87 -2.70
N LEU A 93 -16.15 -5.81 -2.93
CA LEU A 93 -17.55 -5.66 -2.51
C LEU A 93 -17.68 -5.53 -0.99
N GLU A 94 -17.02 -6.40 -0.23
CA GLU A 94 -17.06 -6.40 1.24
C GLU A 94 -16.52 -5.09 1.81
N MET A 95 -15.33 -4.67 1.37
CA MET A 95 -14.71 -3.42 1.83
C MET A 95 -15.50 -2.19 1.41
N THR A 96 -16.08 -2.20 0.21
CA THR A 96 -16.95 -1.10 -0.25
C THR A 96 -18.23 -1.05 0.57
N GLY A 97 -18.83 -2.20 0.87
CA GLY A 97 -20.00 -2.29 1.75
C GLY A 97 -19.71 -1.79 3.16
N GLU A 98 -18.57 -2.16 3.74
CA GLU A 98 -18.13 -1.66 5.04
C GLU A 98 -17.87 -0.15 5.03
N ALA A 99 -17.24 0.38 3.98
CA ALA A 99 -17.04 1.82 3.85
C ALA A 99 -18.38 2.57 3.76
N VAL A 100 -19.32 2.07 2.94
CA VAL A 100 -20.66 2.66 2.78
C VAL A 100 -21.46 2.59 4.09
N SER A 101 -21.38 1.49 4.84
CA SER A 101 -22.07 1.36 6.13
C SER A 101 -21.52 2.34 7.18
N LYS A 102 -20.23 2.69 7.08
CA LYS A 102 -19.57 3.74 7.88
C LYS A 102 -19.81 5.18 7.36
N GLY A 103 -20.63 5.34 6.32
CA GLY A 103 -21.06 6.64 5.81
C GLY A 103 -20.24 7.18 4.63
N TRP A 104 -19.34 6.39 4.05
CA TRP A 104 -18.71 6.74 2.78
C TRP A 104 -19.77 6.75 1.67
N GLN A 105 -19.73 7.77 0.80
CA GLN A 105 -20.65 7.87 -0.32
C GLN A 105 -19.95 7.43 -1.60
N LEU A 106 -20.63 6.59 -2.39
CA LEU A 106 -20.14 6.18 -3.70
C LEU A 106 -19.87 7.42 -4.57
N PRO A 107 -18.63 7.60 -5.08
CA PRO A 107 -18.31 8.71 -5.96
C PRO A 107 -19.16 8.69 -7.23
N ASP A 108 -19.77 9.82 -7.58
CA ASP A 108 -20.46 9.97 -8.86
C ASP A 108 -19.48 10.19 -10.02
N ALA A 109 -19.93 10.02 -11.27
CA ALA A 109 -19.09 10.22 -12.45
C ALA A 109 -18.53 11.66 -12.59
N ASN A 110 -19.15 12.66 -11.97
CA ASN A 110 -18.71 14.06 -11.98
C ASN A 110 -17.64 14.37 -10.94
N THR A 111 -17.58 13.63 -9.83
CA THR A 111 -16.51 13.74 -8.81
C THR A 111 -15.18 13.22 -9.32
N ARG A 112 -15.22 12.32 -10.30
CA ARG A 112 -14.03 11.86 -11.01
C ARG A 112 -13.72 12.88 -12.12
N ARG A 113 -13.02 13.98 -11.85
CA ARG A 113 -12.47 14.87 -12.90
C ARG A 113 -10.98 15.06 -12.66
N ALA A 114 -10.17 14.85 -13.68
CA ALA A 114 -8.76 15.24 -13.61
C ALA A 114 -8.68 16.77 -13.68
N ALA A 115 -7.73 17.36 -12.96
CA ALA A 115 -7.40 18.75 -13.15
C ALA A 115 -6.82 18.94 -14.56
N SER A 116 -7.16 20.05 -15.23
CA SER A 116 -6.45 20.44 -16.44
C SER A 116 -5.04 20.89 -16.07
N VAL A 117 -4.05 20.31 -16.73
CA VAL A 117 -2.62 20.64 -16.55
C VAL A 117 -2.01 21.15 -17.85
N GLU A 118 -2.82 21.72 -18.75
CA GLU A 118 -2.35 22.24 -20.06
C GLU A 118 -1.26 23.30 -19.92
N HIS A 119 -1.11 23.93 -18.75
CA HIS A 119 -0.04 24.88 -18.44
C HIS A 119 1.31 24.22 -18.11
N MET A 120 1.33 22.92 -17.82
CA MET A 120 2.57 22.19 -17.57
C MET A 120 3.25 21.81 -18.88
N GLN A 121 4.58 21.86 -18.89
CA GLN A 121 5.38 21.51 -20.05
C GLN A 121 6.29 20.33 -19.72
N ASP A 122 6.28 19.33 -20.59
CA ASP A 122 7.23 18.23 -20.49
C ASP A 122 8.65 18.73 -20.73
N ILE A 123 9.59 18.23 -19.92
CA ILE A 123 11.02 18.47 -20.12
C ILE A 123 11.51 17.68 -21.32
N PHE A 124 10.93 16.49 -21.54
CA PHE A 124 11.20 15.61 -22.66
C PHE A 124 9.93 15.44 -23.50
N LEU A 125 9.95 15.81 -24.78
CA LEU A 125 8.78 15.59 -25.66
C LEU A 125 8.73 14.14 -26.14
N LYS A 126 7.57 13.69 -26.63
CA LYS A 126 7.43 12.36 -27.25
C LYS A 126 8.52 12.12 -28.31
N GLY A 127 9.25 11.03 -28.17
CA GLY A 127 10.39 10.67 -29.03
C GLY A 127 11.72 11.39 -28.71
N MET A 128 11.74 12.29 -27.72
CA MET A 128 12.94 12.92 -27.19
C MET A 128 13.34 12.26 -25.87
N GLY A 129 14.42 11.47 -25.87
CA GLY A 129 14.98 10.85 -24.67
C GLY A 129 14.48 9.42 -24.44
N THR A 130 15.42 8.52 -24.17
CA THR A 130 15.12 7.14 -23.74
C THR A 130 14.86 7.10 -22.24
N PRO A 131 14.28 6.01 -21.69
CA PRO A 131 14.14 5.86 -20.25
C PRO A 131 15.44 6.09 -19.46
N GLU A 132 16.58 5.65 -20.00
CA GLU A 132 17.90 5.89 -19.40
C GLU A 132 18.28 7.37 -19.39
N THR A 133 17.92 8.11 -20.44
CA THR A 133 18.21 9.55 -20.56
C THR A 133 17.38 10.34 -19.54
N ILE A 134 16.10 10.00 -19.41
CA ILE A 134 15.16 10.64 -18.48
C ILE A 134 15.60 10.38 -17.03
N ALA A 135 15.88 9.13 -16.67
CA ALA A 135 16.34 8.77 -15.33
C ALA A 135 17.68 9.44 -15.00
N ARG A 136 18.63 9.45 -15.96
CA ARG A 136 19.93 10.11 -15.78
C ARG A 136 19.79 11.59 -15.50
N HIS A 137 18.93 12.28 -16.24
CA HIS A 137 18.69 13.71 -16.05
C HIS A 137 18.20 14.05 -14.64
N GLU A 138 17.41 13.18 -13.99
CA GLU A 138 17.09 13.37 -12.57
C GLU A 138 18.31 13.14 -11.67
N THR A 139 19.02 12.02 -11.85
CA THR A 139 20.16 11.66 -10.98
C THR A 139 21.36 12.60 -11.09
N GLU A 140 21.53 13.30 -12.21
CA GLU A 140 22.57 14.32 -12.40
C GLU A 140 22.20 15.65 -11.72
N LEU A 141 20.91 15.97 -11.63
CA LEU A 141 20.41 17.23 -11.06
C LEU A 141 20.24 17.19 -9.55
N ALA A 142 19.96 16.02 -8.99
CA ALA A 142 19.78 15.84 -7.56
C ALA A 142 20.52 14.58 -7.07
N SER A 143 21.41 14.80 -6.10
CA SER A 143 22.13 13.71 -5.44
C SER A 143 21.23 13.03 -4.42
N PHE A 144 21.28 11.70 -4.39
CA PHE A 144 20.56 10.90 -3.40
C PHE A 144 21.11 11.16 -1.98
N PRO A 145 20.31 11.06 -0.90
CA PRO A 145 20.77 11.41 0.44
C PRO A 145 22.02 10.63 0.89
N ASP A 146 23.02 11.32 1.47
CA ASP A 146 24.28 10.71 1.95
C ASP A 146 24.06 9.50 2.88
N ILE A 147 23.00 9.55 3.70
CA ILE A 147 22.64 8.47 4.61
C ILE A 147 22.39 7.15 3.89
N TYR A 148 21.81 7.18 2.69
CA TYR A 148 21.58 5.99 1.87
C TYR A 148 22.91 5.33 1.49
N PHE A 149 23.87 6.11 0.96
CA PHE A 149 25.15 5.55 0.55
C PHE A 149 25.92 4.95 1.72
N ARG A 150 25.80 5.55 2.91
CA ARG A 150 26.37 5.02 4.16
C ARG A 150 25.69 3.72 4.59
N ILE A 151 24.36 3.62 4.51
CA ILE A 151 23.64 2.37 4.83
C ILE A 151 24.03 1.26 3.85
N ARG A 152 24.08 1.59 2.57
CA ARG A 152 24.47 0.66 1.49
C ARG A 152 25.89 0.14 1.66
N GLU A 153 26.86 1.00 1.99
CA GLU A 153 28.24 0.58 2.27
C GLU A 153 28.31 -0.44 3.41
N VAL A 154 27.46 -0.30 4.43
CA VAL A 154 27.41 -1.25 5.54
C VAL A 154 26.68 -2.55 5.15
N LEU A 155 25.71 -2.49 4.23
CA LEU A 155 25.04 -3.68 3.68
C LEU A 155 25.94 -4.51 2.76
N GLU A 156 26.83 -3.86 2.01
CA GLU A 156 27.82 -4.51 1.15
C GLU A 156 28.97 -5.15 1.97
N ASP A 157 29.17 -4.72 3.21
CA ASP A 157 30.19 -5.25 4.12
C ASP A 157 29.65 -6.44 4.93
N GLU A 158 29.91 -7.65 4.45
CA GLU A 158 29.54 -8.91 5.14
C GLU A 158 30.13 -9.04 6.56
N SER A 159 31.16 -8.26 6.89
CA SER A 159 31.78 -8.23 8.22
C SER A 159 31.15 -7.19 9.17
N ALA A 160 30.19 -6.40 8.68
CA ALA A 160 29.57 -5.35 9.47
C ALA A 160 28.81 -5.90 10.67
N SER A 161 29.15 -5.40 11.86
CA SER A 161 28.41 -5.75 13.07
C SER A 161 27.05 -5.05 13.11
N SER A 162 26.06 -5.70 13.74
CA SER A 162 24.75 -5.12 14.04
C SER A 162 24.84 -3.76 14.74
N ALA A 163 25.86 -3.56 15.58
CA ALA A 163 26.13 -2.29 16.25
C ALA A 163 26.59 -1.18 15.28
N ARG A 164 27.40 -1.52 14.26
CA ARG A 164 27.79 -0.57 13.21
C ARG A 164 26.59 -0.14 12.38
N ILE A 165 25.75 -1.09 11.99
CA ILE A 165 24.50 -0.83 11.26
C ILE A 165 23.59 0.09 12.06
N ALA A 166 23.32 -0.25 13.32
CA ALA A 166 22.48 0.58 14.20
C ALA A 166 23.04 2.00 14.35
N LYS A 167 24.37 2.15 14.43
CA LYS A 167 25.02 3.45 14.51
C LYS A 167 24.84 4.27 13.22
N VAL A 168 24.98 3.66 12.05
CA VAL A 168 24.83 4.36 10.77
C VAL A 168 23.39 4.80 10.56
N VAL A 169 22.43 3.88 10.67
CA VAL A 169 21.00 4.20 10.58
C VAL A 169 20.59 5.24 11.62
N GLY A 170 21.13 5.11 12.85
CA GLY A 170 20.90 6.03 13.96
C GLY A 170 21.46 7.44 13.77
N THR A 171 22.28 7.71 12.74
CA THR A 171 22.81 9.07 12.51
C THR A 171 21.79 10.03 11.91
N ASP A 172 20.75 9.52 11.25
CA ASP A 172 19.65 10.33 10.74
C ASP A 172 18.44 10.21 11.67
N MET A 173 18.11 11.31 12.34
CA MET A 173 17.00 11.36 13.30
C MET A 173 15.64 11.13 12.64
N SER A 174 15.43 11.64 11.44
CA SER A 174 14.15 11.51 10.74
C SER A 174 13.93 10.07 10.31
N LEU A 175 14.94 9.46 9.67
CA LEU A 175 14.95 8.07 9.29
C LEU A 175 14.77 7.15 10.50
N SER A 176 15.49 7.43 11.59
CA SER A 176 15.40 6.63 12.83
C SER A 176 14.00 6.67 13.43
N ALA A 177 13.37 7.85 13.48
CA ALA A 177 12.01 8.00 13.99
C ALA A 177 10.99 7.22 13.14
N LYS A 178 11.09 7.32 11.81
CA LYS A 178 10.24 6.57 10.87
C LYS A 178 10.40 5.06 11.03
N LEU A 179 11.65 4.58 11.13
CA LEU A 179 11.93 3.15 11.36
C LEU A 179 11.38 2.66 12.69
N ILE A 180 11.59 3.39 13.78
CA ILE A 180 11.05 3.01 15.09
C ILE A 180 9.51 2.96 15.03
N LYS A 181 8.86 3.95 14.40
CA LYS A 181 7.40 3.97 14.26
C LYS A 181 6.89 2.81 13.40
N LEU A 182 7.57 2.51 12.29
CA LEU A 182 7.27 1.36 11.45
C LEU A 182 7.42 0.03 12.22
N VAL A 183 8.51 -0.15 12.96
CA VAL A 183 8.75 -1.37 13.75
C VAL A 183 7.77 -1.52 14.92
N ASN A 184 7.28 -0.40 15.46
CA ASN A 184 6.22 -0.40 16.48
C ASN A 184 4.80 -0.58 15.91
N SER A 185 4.63 -0.62 14.59
CA SER A 185 3.31 -0.83 13.99
C SER A 185 2.81 -2.27 14.22
N PRO A 186 1.49 -2.51 14.11
CA PRO A 186 0.92 -3.87 14.23
C PRO A 186 1.55 -4.89 13.27
N LEU A 187 2.19 -4.42 12.19
CA LEU A 187 2.93 -5.24 11.22
C LEU A 187 3.94 -6.20 11.84
N TYR A 188 4.59 -5.79 12.94
CA TYR A 188 5.61 -6.58 13.63
C TYR A 188 5.10 -7.30 14.89
N GLY A 189 3.84 -7.09 15.28
CA GLY A 189 3.20 -7.83 16.38
C GLY A 189 3.91 -7.73 17.73
N LEU A 190 4.56 -6.60 18.02
CA LEU A 190 5.34 -6.45 19.25
C LEU A 190 4.44 -6.34 20.49
N SER A 191 4.80 -7.07 21.56
CA SER A 191 4.08 -7.00 22.84
C SER A 191 4.35 -5.71 23.64
N GLN A 192 5.48 -5.05 23.36
CA GLN A 192 5.90 -3.78 23.97
C GLN A 192 6.63 -2.93 22.92
N PRO A 193 6.38 -1.61 22.88
CA PRO A 193 7.05 -0.73 21.93
C PRO A 193 8.56 -0.62 22.21
N ILE A 194 9.31 -0.35 21.17
CA ILE A 194 10.74 -0.06 21.20
C ILE A 194 11.02 1.43 21.03
N ASP A 195 12.18 1.86 21.52
CA ASP A 195 12.61 3.27 21.57
C ASP A 195 14.00 3.50 20.95
N SER A 196 14.62 2.46 20.39
CA SER A 196 16.00 2.53 19.89
C SER A 196 16.24 1.67 18.66
N ILE A 197 17.09 2.17 17.76
CA ILE A 197 17.52 1.46 16.54
C ILE A 197 18.26 0.17 16.87
N SER A 198 19.04 0.14 17.96
CA SER A 198 19.70 -1.11 18.38
C SER A 198 18.68 -2.21 18.69
N ARG A 199 17.54 -1.86 19.32
CA ARG A 199 16.47 -2.82 19.59
C ARG A 199 15.70 -3.20 18.32
N ALA A 200 15.52 -2.26 17.39
CA ALA A 200 14.97 -2.55 16.06
C ALA A 200 15.84 -3.55 15.30
N VAL A 201 17.16 -3.38 15.32
CA VAL A 201 18.12 -4.31 14.68
C VAL A 201 18.03 -5.71 15.30
N THR A 202 17.89 -5.81 16.62
CA THR A 202 17.73 -7.11 17.30
C THR A 202 16.44 -7.83 16.92
N LEU A 203 15.35 -7.09 16.69
CA LEU A 203 14.04 -7.66 16.39
C LEU A 203 13.87 -8.01 14.90
N VAL A 204 14.26 -7.09 14.03
CA VAL A 204 14.02 -7.19 12.58
C VAL A 204 15.18 -7.87 11.86
N GLY A 205 16.39 -7.78 12.41
CA GLY A 205 17.62 -8.16 11.72
C GLY A 205 18.30 -6.94 11.11
N ALA A 206 19.63 -6.99 11.05
CA ALA A 206 20.43 -5.84 10.65
C ALA A 206 20.36 -5.58 9.14
N LYS A 207 20.30 -6.65 8.34
CA LYS A 207 20.17 -6.58 6.89
C LYS A 207 18.78 -6.03 6.52
N GLU A 208 17.75 -6.59 7.12
CA GLU A 208 16.35 -6.26 6.91
C GLU A 208 16.05 -4.82 7.33
N LEU A 209 16.53 -4.39 8.50
CA LEU A 209 16.36 -2.99 8.94
C LEU A 209 17.08 -2.01 8.00
N SER A 210 18.25 -2.39 7.48
CA SER A 210 18.97 -1.57 6.51
C SER A 210 18.20 -1.48 5.19
N THR A 211 17.61 -2.59 4.71
CA THR A 211 16.72 -2.59 3.54
C THR A 211 15.53 -1.64 3.73
N LEU A 212 14.88 -1.67 4.89
CA LEU A 212 13.82 -0.73 5.23
C LEU A 212 14.31 0.72 5.20
N ALA A 213 15.50 0.96 5.75
CA ALA A 213 16.11 2.27 5.80
C ALA A 213 16.43 2.83 4.39
N LEU A 214 16.84 1.96 3.45
CA LEU A 214 17.05 2.33 2.05
C LEU A 214 15.74 2.79 1.39
N GLY A 215 14.65 2.04 1.56
CA GLY A 215 13.35 2.41 0.96
C GLY A 215 12.75 3.68 1.54
N ILE A 216 12.83 3.88 2.86
CA ILE A 216 12.39 5.14 3.50
C ILE A 216 13.21 6.33 3.00
N SER A 217 14.50 6.13 2.72
CA SER A 217 15.36 7.19 2.15
C SER A 217 14.92 7.57 0.73
N ALA A 218 14.48 6.61 -0.08
CA ALA A 218 13.93 6.86 -1.42
C ALA A 218 12.62 7.66 -1.38
N ILE A 219 11.73 7.38 -0.43
CA ILE A 219 10.51 8.18 -0.23
C ILE A 219 10.84 9.65 0.03
N ASN A 220 11.85 9.89 0.87
CA ASN A 220 12.20 11.25 1.27
C ASN A 220 12.79 12.09 0.12
N TYR A 221 13.24 11.45 -0.97
CA TYR A 221 13.78 12.11 -2.15
C TYR A 221 12.69 12.80 -2.98
N PHE A 222 11.48 12.25 -3.05
CA PHE A 222 10.40 12.73 -3.93
C PHE A 222 9.36 13.63 -3.25
N LYS A 223 9.80 14.49 -2.32
CA LYS A 223 8.90 15.39 -1.58
C LYS A 223 8.46 16.62 -2.39
N ASP A 224 9.06 16.86 -3.56
CA ASP A 224 8.94 18.08 -4.36
C ASP A 224 7.99 17.95 -5.57
N ILE A 225 7.18 16.89 -5.62
CA ILE A 225 6.21 16.69 -6.72
C ILE A 225 4.98 17.59 -6.51
N PRO A 226 4.56 18.37 -7.52
CA PRO A 226 3.38 19.24 -7.43
C PRO A 226 2.09 18.46 -7.09
N HIS A 227 1.35 18.94 -6.08
CA HIS A 227 0.07 18.35 -5.67
C HIS A 227 -1.01 18.42 -6.77
N GLU A 228 -0.88 19.33 -7.74
CA GLU A 228 -1.77 19.42 -8.90
C GLU A 228 -1.63 18.24 -9.88
N LEU A 229 -0.49 17.53 -9.87
CA LEU A 229 -0.29 16.30 -10.65
C LEU A 229 -0.78 15.07 -9.90
N VAL A 230 -0.32 14.92 -8.66
CA VAL A 230 -0.61 13.75 -7.84
C VAL A 230 -0.64 14.15 -6.37
N ASP A 231 -1.66 13.69 -5.65
CA ASP A 231 -1.63 13.72 -4.20
C ASP A 231 -0.62 12.68 -3.71
N MET A 232 0.54 13.15 -3.25
CA MET A 232 1.61 12.29 -2.75
C MET A 232 1.17 11.44 -1.55
N ARG A 233 0.20 11.88 -0.75
CA ARG A 233 -0.34 11.03 0.32
C ARG A 233 -1.07 9.82 -0.26
N THR A 234 -1.89 10.03 -1.28
CA THR A 234 -2.57 8.94 -2.00
C THR A 234 -1.59 8.02 -2.71
N PHE A 235 -0.58 8.56 -3.41
CA PHE A 235 0.47 7.76 -4.06
C PHE A 235 1.20 6.84 -3.08
N TRP A 236 1.64 7.40 -1.95
CA TRP A 236 2.38 6.62 -0.97
C TRP A 236 1.49 5.67 -0.19
N ARG A 237 0.19 5.98 -0.01
CA ARG A 237 -0.76 5.03 0.53
C ARG A 237 -0.85 3.79 -0.34
N HIS A 238 -1.04 3.95 -1.65
CA HIS A 238 -1.03 2.84 -2.60
C HIS A 238 0.27 2.01 -2.47
N SER A 239 1.43 2.69 -2.49
CA SER A 239 2.73 2.04 -2.34
C SER A 239 2.87 1.28 -1.01
N ILE A 240 2.42 1.86 0.10
CA ILE A 240 2.47 1.24 1.43
C ILE A 240 1.52 0.03 1.49
N THR A 241 0.31 0.14 0.95
CA THR A 241 -0.65 -0.96 0.85
C THR A 241 -0.06 -2.14 0.07
N CYS A 242 0.57 -1.86 -1.08
CA CYS A 242 1.28 -2.87 -1.87
C CYS A 242 2.43 -3.49 -1.08
N GLY A 243 3.21 -2.68 -0.36
CA GLY A 243 4.24 -3.18 0.57
C GLY A 243 3.67 -4.11 1.65
N ILE A 244 2.55 -3.75 2.28
CA ILE A 244 1.88 -4.57 3.30
C ILE A 244 1.47 -5.92 2.70
N PHE A 245 0.76 -5.93 1.57
CA PHE A 245 0.37 -7.17 0.92
C PHE A 245 1.57 -8.01 0.49
N ALA A 246 2.59 -7.40 -0.11
CA ALA A 246 3.81 -8.08 -0.51
C ALA A 246 4.51 -8.73 0.70
N LYS A 247 4.53 -8.07 1.86
CA LYS A 247 5.06 -8.66 3.11
C LYS A 247 4.22 -9.83 3.60
N ILE A 248 2.89 -9.69 3.58
CA ILE A 248 1.95 -10.73 4.02
C ILE A 248 2.10 -11.98 3.14
N LEU A 249 2.11 -11.80 1.82
CA LEU A 249 2.29 -12.86 0.84
C LEU A 249 3.68 -13.50 0.94
N ALA A 250 4.75 -12.72 1.09
CA ALA A 250 6.08 -13.27 1.30
C ALA A 250 6.19 -14.11 2.57
N GLY A 251 5.45 -13.77 3.62
CA GLY A 251 5.39 -14.54 4.86
C GLY A 251 4.79 -15.94 4.72
N THR A 252 4.07 -16.23 3.62
CA THR A 252 3.57 -17.58 3.32
C THR A 252 4.57 -18.42 2.52
N GLN A 253 5.67 -17.81 2.06
CA GLN A 253 6.67 -18.44 1.20
C GLN A 253 7.94 -18.80 1.97
N VAL A 254 8.51 -19.97 1.68
CA VAL A 254 9.74 -20.42 2.33
C VAL A 254 10.96 -19.76 1.67
N GLY A 255 11.83 -19.17 2.48
CA GLY A 255 13.11 -18.61 2.01
C GLY A 255 13.01 -17.22 1.38
N ILE A 256 11.83 -16.61 1.39
CA ILE A 256 11.61 -15.23 0.93
C ILE A 256 11.68 -14.28 2.13
N SER A 257 12.31 -13.11 1.94
CA SER A 257 12.40 -12.08 2.97
C SER A 257 11.16 -11.19 2.95
N PRO A 258 10.32 -11.16 4.00
CA PRO A 258 9.14 -10.31 4.04
C PRO A 258 9.50 -8.81 4.01
N GLU A 259 10.61 -8.39 4.62
CA GLU A 259 11.08 -7.00 4.59
C GLU A 259 11.56 -6.59 3.20
N ARG A 260 12.18 -7.49 2.43
CA ARG A 260 12.54 -7.22 1.04
C ARG A 260 11.28 -7.04 0.20
N SER A 261 10.29 -7.93 0.33
CA SER A 261 9.02 -7.83 -0.39
C SER A 261 8.23 -6.59 -0.01
N PHE A 262 8.24 -6.19 1.27
CA PHE A 262 7.65 -4.92 1.71
C PHE A 262 8.26 -3.73 0.95
N ILE A 263 9.59 -3.68 0.80
CA ILE A 263 10.26 -2.58 0.11
C ILE A 263 10.08 -2.64 -1.40
N ALA A 264 10.02 -3.83 -2.00
CA ALA A 264 9.67 -3.97 -3.40
C ALA A 264 8.26 -3.45 -3.67
N GLY A 265 7.26 -3.83 -2.86
CA GLY A 265 5.91 -3.28 -2.96
C GLY A 265 5.84 -1.78 -2.67
N LEU A 266 6.65 -1.27 -1.74
CA LEU A 266 6.72 0.18 -1.45
C LEU A 266 7.32 1.01 -2.60
N LEU A 267 8.15 0.41 -3.44
CA LEU A 267 8.88 1.09 -4.50
C LEU A 267 8.49 0.64 -5.91
N HIS A 268 7.49 -0.24 -6.06
CA HIS A 268 7.11 -0.83 -7.35
C HIS A 268 6.82 0.24 -8.41
N ASP A 269 6.20 1.34 -7.98
CA ASP A 269 5.78 2.47 -8.81
C ASP A 269 6.75 3.66 -8.81
N VAL A 270 7.98 3.49 -8.27
CA VAL A 270 8.94 4.61 -8.11
C VAL A 270 9.29 5.30 -9.44
N GLY A 271 9.22 4.57 -10.57
CA GLY A 271 9.42 5.14 -11.90
C GLY A 271 8.41 6.24 -12.24
N ARG A 272 7.17 6.14 -11.74
CA ARG A 272 6.12 7.15 -11.96
C ARG A 272 6.47 8.50 -11.35
N LEU A 273 7.21 8.52 -10.26
CA LEU A 273 7.67 9.76 -9.62
C LEU A 273 8.62 10.55 -10.54
N ILE A 274 9.43 9.84 -11.33
CA ILE A 274 10.26 10.46 -12.36
C ILE A 274 9.40 10.94 -13.52
N LEU A 275 8.44 10.14 -13.96
CA LEU A 275 7.48 10.53 -15.00
C LEU A 275 6.75 11.84 -14.61
N PHE A 276 6.24 11.96 -13.39
CA PHE A 276 5.59 13.20 -12.93
C PHE A 276 6.52 14.41 -12.95
N LYS A 277 7.81 14.24 -12.60
CA LYS A 277 8.77 15.36 -12.58
C LYS A 277 9.25 15.77 -13.97
N LYS A 278 9.36 14.83 -14.91
CA LYS A 278 10.01 15.04 -16.21
C LYS A 278 9.04 15.11 -17.38
N LEU A 279 7.92 14.43 -17.25
CA LEU A 279 6.86 14.23 -18.24
C LEU A 279 5.47 14.50 -17.62
N PRO A 280 5.25 15.64 -16.92
CA PRO A 280 3.98 15.91 -16.24
C PRO A 280 2.76 15.89 -17.18
N TYR A 281 2.89 16.43 -18.39
CA TYR A 281 1.81 16.46 -19.37
C TYR A 281 1.52 15.05 -19.91
N ALA A 282 2.54 14.33 -20.39
CA ALA A 282 2.35 12.96 -20.87
C ALA A 282 1.86 12.00 -19.77
N SER A 283 2.29 12.18 -18.52
CA SER A 283 1.79 11.42 -17.37
C SER A 283 0.28 11.65 -17.16
N THR A 284 -0.16 12.90 -17.29
CA THR A 284 -1.58 13.25 -17.13
C THR A 284 -2.41 12.74 -18.31
N GLU A 285 -1.88 12.81 -19.53
CA GLU A 285 -2.47 12.21 -20.71
C GLU A 285 -2.64 10.68 -20.55
N ALA A 286 -1.61 9.97 -20.08
CA ALA A 286 -1.71 8.54 -19.78
C ALA A 286 -2.76 8.23 -18.70
N MET A 287 -2.83 9.00 -17.61
CA MET A 287 -3.86 8.82 -16.58
C MET A 287 -5.29 9.05 -17.11
N LEU A 288 -5.48 10.06 -17.95
CA LEU A 288 -6.75 10.33 -18.63
C LEU A 288 -7.11 9.21 -19.60
N PHE A 289 -6.16 8.78 -20.42
CA PHE A 289 -6.34 7.72 -21.40
C PHE A 289 -6.69 6.39 -20.75
N ALA A 290 -5.97 6.01 -19.68
CA ALA A 290 -6.25 4.81 -18.88
C ALA A 290 -7.71 4.80 -18.42
N ARG A 291 -8.15 5.94 -17.90
CA ARG A 291 -9.50 6.10 -17.36
C ARG A 291 -10.59 6.08 -18.43
N GLU A 292 -10.41 6.78 -19.53
CA GLU A 292 -11.39 6.86 -20.63
C GLU A 292 -11.57 5.52 -21.35
N ASN A 293 -10.51 4.70 -21.38
CA ASN A 293 -10.52 3.40 -22.06
C ASN A 293 -10.66 2.21 -21.11
N SER A 294 -10.74 2.45 -19.79
CA SER A 294 -10.80 1.40 -18.77
C SER A 294 -9.66 0.38 -18.89
N ILE A 295 -8.42 0.85 -19.09
CA ILE A 295 -7.21 0.02 -19.19
C ILE A 295 -6.22 0.36 -18.07
N PRO A 296 -5.38 -0.61 -17.64
CA PRO A 296 -4.35 -0.36 -16.64
C PRO A 296 -3.43 0.78 -17.03
N LEU A 297 -2.91 1.51 -16.04
CA LEU A 297 -2.06 2.67 -16.30
C LEU A 297 -0.80 2.28 -17.08
N VAL A 298 -0.21 1.11 -16.80
CA VAL A 298 0.96 0.59 -17.53
C VAL A 298 0.70 0.47 -19.04
N GLU A 299 -0.51 0.08 -19.46
CA GLU A 299 -0.89 0.02 -20.87
C GLU A 299 -1.05 1.42 -21.47
N ALA A 300 -1.64 2.35 -20.72
CA ALA A 300 -1.80 3.73 -21.15
C ALA A 300 -0.45 4.47 -21.26
N GLU A 301 0.46 4.25 -20.31
CA GLU A 301 1.83 4.76 -20.37
C GLU A 301 2.52 4.30 -21.65
N ARG A 302 2.42 3.00 -21.97
CA ARG A 302 2.97 2.43 -23.19
C ARG A 302 2.37 3.05 -24.45
N ALA A 303 1.06 3.27 -24.48
CA ALA A 303 0.38 3.89 -25.62
C ALA A 303 0.75 5.37 -25.82
N VAL A 304 0.90 6.12 -24.73
CA VAL A 304 1.18 7.56 -24.77
C VAL A 304 2.67 7.85 -24.99
N MET A 305 3.55 7.15 -24.25
CA MET A 305 4.98 7.45 -24.14
C MET A 305 5.90 6.43 -24.84
N ASP A 306 5.38 5.30 -25.32
CA ASP A 306 6.14 4.18 -25.90
C ASP A 306 7.02 3.40 -24.89
N PHE A 307 6.91 3.70 -23.60
CA PHE A 307 7.56 3.01 -22.47
C PHE A 307 6.71 3.16 -21.20
N THR A 308 7.06 2.41 -20.15
CA THR A 308 6.32 2.36 -18.89
C THR A 308 7.16 2.85 -17.72
N HIS A 309 6.55 3.05 -16.56
CA HIS A 309 7.29 3.42 -15.34
C HIS A 309 8.34 2.37 -14.95
N THR A 310 8.13 1.09 -15.26
CA THR A 310 9.13 0.02 -15.04
C THR A 310 10.39 0.22 -15.90
N ASP A 311 10.25 0.73 -17.12
CA ASP A 311 11.40 1.04 -17.99
C ASP A 311 12.23 2.20 -17.43
N ILE A 312 11.60 3.11 -16.67
CA ILE A 312 12.26 4.25 -16.01
C ILE A 312 12.89 3.83 -14.68
N SER A 313 12.23 2.96 -13.90
CA SER A 313 12.76 2.52 -12.62
C SER A 313 14.05 1.71 -12.76
N ARG A 314 14.22 0.93 -13.84
CA ARG A 314 15.44 0.13 -14.04
C ARG A 314 16.73 0.96 -14.05
N PRO A 315 16.90 1.97 -14.93
CA PRO A 315 18.08 2.83 -14.90
C PRO A 315 18.15 3.71 -13.65
N LEU A 316 17.02 4.10 -13.06
CA LEU A 316 16.98 4.85 -11.79
C LEU A 316 17.60 4.04 -10.63
N LEU A 317 17.10 2.82 -10.43
CA LEU A 317 17.56 1.92 -9.37
C LEU A 317 19.02 1.51 -9.58
N ALA A 318 19.45 1.32 -10.83
CA ALA A 318 20.85 1.08 -11.18
C ALA A 318 21.74 2.29 -10.84
N ALA A 319 21.31 3.51 -11.16
CA ALA A 319 22.03 4.74 -10.81
C ALA A 319 22.15 4.93 -9.29
N TRP A 320 21.10 4.55 -8.56
CA TRP A 320 21.11 4.54 -7.10
C TRP A 320 21.87 3.35 -6.50
N LYS A 321 22.24 2.35 -7.30
CA LYS A 321 22.91 1.12 -6.86
C LYS A 321 22.05 0.35 -5.84
N PHE A 322 20.75 0.26 -6.10
CA PHE A 322 19.87 -0.65 -5.38
C PHE A 322 20.31 -2.12 -5.60
N PRO A 323 20.06 -3.01 -4.63
CA PRO A 323 20.27 -4.44 -4.82
C PRO A 323 19.53 -4.96 -6.06
N GLU A 324 20.19 -5.80 -6.85
CA GLU A 324 19.65 -6.30 -8.12
C GLU A 324 18.35 -7.07 -7.91
N GLU A 325 18.27 -7.88 -6.84
CA GLU A 325 17.07 -8.66 -6.54
C GLU A 325 15.86 -7.76 -6.27
N LEU A 326 16.05 -6.63 -5.59
CA LEU A 326 14.98 -5.65 -5.37
C LEU A 326 14.59 -4.95 -6.68
N ALA A 327 15.58 -4.61 -7.50
CA ALA A 327 15.32 -3.99 -8.80
C ALA A 327 14.55 -4.96 -9.72
N ASP A 328 14.86 -6.24 -9.73
CA ASP A 328 14.14 -7.22 -10.53
C ASP A 328 12.69 -7.39 -10.07
N MET A 329 12.45 -7.47 -8.75
CA MET A 329 11.08 -7.47 -8.21
C MET A 329 10.26 -6.26 -8.68
N ILE A 330 10.87 -5.06 -8.66
CA ILE A 330 10.22 -3.82 -9.06
C ILE A 330 10.01 -3.76 -10.58
N ASN A 331 10.96 -4.19 -11.40
CA ASN A 331 10.84 -4.00 -12.85
C ASN A 331 10.00 -5.09 -13.54
N TYR A 332 9.84 -6.26 -12.93
CA TYR A 332 9.07 -7.38 -13.47
C TYR A 332 7.67 -7.55 -12.84
N HIS A 333 7.23 -6.67 -11.95
CA HIS A 333 5.92 -6.86 -11.26
C HIS A 333 4.69 -6.83 -12.19
N HIS A 334 4.76 -6.19 -13.36
CA HIS A 334 3.67 -6.27 -14.36
C HIS A 334 3.72 -7.53 -15.23
N ASN A 335 4.88 -8.18 -15.33
CA ASN A 335 5.10 -9.38 -16.16
C ASN A 335 6.03 -10.36 -15.42
N PRO A 336 5.60 -10.91 -14.26
CA PRO A 336 6.49 -11.64 -13.36
C PRO A 336 7.09 -12.89 -14.01
N MET A 337 6.34 -13.52 -14.91
CA MET A 337 6.72 -14.77 -15.59
C MET A 337 7.81 -14.58 -16.67
N GLU A 338 8.11 -13.34 -17.07
CA GLU A 338 9.25 -13.06 -17.95
C GLU A 338 10.60 -13.11 -17.22
N PHE A 339 10.60 -13.12 -15.88
CA PHE A 339 11.81 -13.23 -15.07
C PHE A 339 12.15 -14.69 -14.78
N PRO A 340 13.42 -15.14 -14.93
CA PRO A 340 13.79 -16.54 -14.71
C PRO A 340 13.47 -17.11 -13.32
N ASN A 341 13.42 -16.27 -12.28
CA ASN A 341 13.05 -16.66 -10.92
C ASN A 341 11.79 -15.89 -10.47
N PRO A 342 10.61 -16.21 -11.03
CA PRO A 342 9.44 -15.34 -11.01
C PRO A 342 8.79 -15.19 -9.63
N LEU A 343 9.17 -16.00 -8.64
CA LEU A 343 8.50 -16.04 -7.33
C LEU A 343 8.46 -14.68 -6.63
N GLU A 344 9.57 -13.94 -6.59
CA GLU A 344 9.61 -12.64 -5.91
C GLU A 344 8.90 -11.52 -6.68
N PRO A 345 9.05 -11.38 -8.00
CA PRO A 345 8.18 -10.51 -8.81
C PRO A 345 6.69 -10.87 -8.72
N ALA A 346 6.34 -12.16 -8.69
CA ALA A 346 4.96 -12.63 -8.57
C ALA A 346 4.30 -12.20 -7.25
N ILE A 347 5.07 -12.16 -6.15
CA ILE A 347 4.59 -11.62 -4.87
C ILE A 347 4.19 -10.14 -5.02
N VAL A 348 5.01 -9.34 -5.71
CA VAL A 348 4.73 -7.91 -5.91
C VAL A 348 3.57 -7.71 -6.89
N HIS A 349 3.51 -8.51 -7.95
CA HIS A 349 2.41 -8.54 -8.90
C HIS A 349 1.06 -8.74 -8.21
N VAL A 350 0.93 -9.84 -7.45
CA VAL A 350 -0.32 -10.15 -6.75
C VAL A 350 -0.63 -9.10 -5.67
N ALA A 351 0.39 -8.59 -4.97
CA ALA A 351 0.22 -7.53 -3.98
C ALA A 351 -0.31 -6.22 -4.59
N ASP A 352 0.14 -5.87 -5.80
CA ASP A 352 -0.34 -4.70 -6.53
C ASP A 352 -1.81 -4.87 -6.94
N CYS A 353 -2.18 -6.01 -7.54
CA CYS A 353 -3.57 -6.31 -7.90
C CYS A 353 -4.52 -6.24 -6.68
N LEU A 354 -4.09 -6.78 -5.53
CA LEU A 354 -4.84 -6.68 -4.27
C LEU A 354 -4.97 -5.25 -3.78
N THR A 355 -3.90 -4.47 -3.88
CA THR A 355 -3.90 -3.04 -3.56
C THR A 355 -4.95 -2.30 -4.38
N ASN A 356 -4.98 -2.55 -5.70
CA ASN A 356 -5.93 -1.94 -6.60
C ASN A 356 -7.38 -2.28 -6.22
N ALA A 357 -7.65 -3.52 -5.81
CA ALA A 357 -8.98 -3.97 -5.38
C ALA A 357 -9.44 -3.29 -4.07
N VAL A 358 -8.57 -3.21 -3.04
CA VAL A 358 -8.96 -2.61 -1.74
C VAL A 358 -9.09 -1.09 -1.78
N GLU A 359 -8.42 -0.43 -2.72
CA GLU A 359 -8.48 1.03 -2.87
C GLU A 359 -9.72 1.51 -3.65
N ILE A 360 -10.55 0.61 -4.18
CA ILE A 360 -11.86 0.95 -4.78
C ILE A 360 -12.74 1.71 -3.77
N ALA A 361 -12.73 1.27 -2.51
CA ALA A 361 -13.45 1.90 -1.40
C ALA A 361 -12.80 3.22 -0.92
N GLN A 362 -11.73 3.67 -1.56
CA GLN A 362 -10.99 4.89 -1.22
C GLN A 362 -11.00 5.94 -2.35
N GLY A 363 -11.63 5.62 -3.49
CA GLY A 363 -11.88 6.56 -4.59
C GLY A 363 -10.67 6.91 -5.46
N GLY A 364 -9.53 6.23 -5.29
CA GLY A 364 -8.28 6.53 -6.01
C GLY A 364 -8.05 5.75 -7.31
N MET A 365 -8.87 4.72 -7.57
CA MET A 365 -8.64 3.77 -8.66
C MET A 365 -9.50 4.06 -9.90
N TYR A 366 -9.12 3.52 -11.06
CA TYR A 366 -9.91 3.57 -12.30
C TYR A 366 -10.24 2.19 -12.85
N VAL A 367 -9.34 1.23 -12.67
CA VAL A 367 -9.46 -0.15 -13.16
C VAL A 367 -8.58 -1.06 -12.30
N VAL A 368 -9.01 -2.29 -12.08
CA VAL A 368 -8.20 -3.34 -11.48
C VAL A 368 -7.43 -4.05 -12.59
N PRO A 369 -6.09 -4.10 -12.55
CA PRO A 369 -5.29 -4.89 -13.49
C PRO A 369 -5.67 -6.37 -13.41
N ASP A 370 -5.47 -7.10 -14.51
CA ASP A 370 -5.65 -8.54 -14.50
C ASP A 370 -4.56 -9.22 -13.66
N VAL A 371 -4.88 -10.36 -13.06
CA VAL A 371 -3.91 -11.16 -12.30
C VAL A 371 -3.37 -12.24 -13.22
N ASP A 372 -2.05 -12.31 -13.35
CA ASP A 372 -1.35 -13.40 -14.04
C ASP A 372 -1.65 -14.73 -13.31
N GLU A 373 -2.35 -15.62 -14.00
CA GLU A 373 -2.81 -16.90 -13.43
C GLU A 373 -1.63 -17.81 -13.06
N ASP A 374 -0.56 -17.80 -13.85
CA ASP A 374 0.65 -18.58 -13.56
C ASP A 374 1.36 -18.03 -12.31
N ALA A 375 1.41 -16.69 -12.16
CA ALA A 375 1.95 -16.05 -10.96
C ALA A 375 1.11 -16.39 -9.71
N TRP A 376 -0.22 -16.40 -9.84
CA TRP A 376 -1.11 -16.79 -8.76
C TRP A 376 -0.94 -18.26 -8.35
N GLU A 377 -0.90 -19.17 -9.33
CA GLU A 377 -0.67 -20.60 -9.11
C GLU A 377 0.70 -20.86 -8.49
N LEU A 378 1.74 -20.14 -8.92
CA LEU A 378 3.10 -20.24 -8.38
C LEU A 378 3.15 -19.93 -6.88
N LEU A 379 2.38 -18.95 -6.42
CA LEU A 379 2.32 -18.60 -4.99
C LEU A 379 1.53 -19.62 -4.18
N GLY A 380 0.74 -20.49 -4.81
CA GLY A 380 -0.06 -21.52 -4.15
C GLY A 380 -1.08 -20.93 -3.16
N LEU A 381 -1.61 -19.74 -3.45
CA LEU A 381 -2.52 -19.04 -2.55
C LEU A 381 -3.91 -19.65 -2.60
N ASP A 382 -4.49 -19.89 -1.42
CA ASP A 382 -5.93 -20.11 -1.31
C ASP A 382 -6.64 -18.75 -1.33
N ALA A 383 -7.42 -18.53 -2.39
CA ALA A 383 -8.02 -17.23 -2.67
C ALA A 383 -9.01 -16.78 -1.60
N GLU A 384 -9.65 -17.67 -0.85
CA GLU A 384 -10.53 -17.23 0.25
C GLU A 384 -9.74 -16.99 1.53
N THR A 385 -8.91 -17.94 1.97
CA THR A 385 -8.22 -17.84 3.27
C THR A 385 -7.16 -16.74 3.28
N VAL A 386 -6.34 -16.63 2.22
CA VAL A 386 -5.24 -15.67 2.19
C VAL A 386 -5.78 -14.25 2.05
N LEU A 387 -6.81 -14.06 1.25
CA LEU A 387 -7.34 -12.74 0.95
C LEU A 387 -8.08 -12.11 2.12
N VAL A 388 -8.93 -12.88 2.82
CA VAL A 388 -9.60 -12.38 4.04
C VAL A 388 -8.56 -12.04 5.09
N ALA A 389 -7.60 -12.94 5.36
CA ALA A 389 -6.54 -12.68 6.32
C ALA A 389 -5.65 -11.49 5.91
N ALA A 390 -5.42 -11.29 4.62
CA ALA A 390 -4.65 -10.16 4.12
C ALA A 390 -5.41 -8.84 4.26
N ALA A 391 -6.71 -8.83 3.94
CA ALA A 391 -7.58 -7.66 4.09
C ALA A 391 -7.72 -7.24 5.57
N ASP A 392 -7.96 -8.20 6.47
CA ASP A 392 -8.02 -7.95 7.92
C ASP A 392 -6.72 -7.33 8.43
N ARG A 393 -5.58 -7.95 8.09
CA ARG A 393 -4.25 -7.46 8.47
C ARG A 393 -3.97 -6.08 7.87
N TYR A 394 -4.38 -5.84 6.63
CA TYR A 394 -4.27 -4.53 5.98
C TYR A 394 -5.05 -3.46 6.78
N CYS A 395 -6.33 -3.71 7.08
CA CYS A 395 -7.18 -2.78 7.81
C CYS A 395 -6.62 -2.43 9.20
N GLU A 396 -6.02 -3.40 9.90
CA GLU A 396 -5.36 -3.16 11.19
C GLU A 396 -4.07 -2.31 11.09
N GLN A 397 -3.39 -2.36 9.94
CA GLN A 397 -2.02 -1.87 9.81
C GLN A 397 -1.91 -0.53 9.08
N ILE A 398 -2.75 -0.28 8.09
CA ILE A 398 -2.56 0.81 7.11
C ILE A 398 -2.42 2.19 7.75
N ASP A 399 -3.33 2.57 8.65
CA ASP A 399 -3.32 3.89 9.28
C ASP A 399 -2.05 4.10 10.13
N ASN A 400 -1.70 3.10 10.95
CA ASN A 400 -0.51 3.15 11.80
C ASN A 400 0.78 3.29 10.98
N ILE A 401 0.85 2.57 9.86
CA ILE A 401 2.02 2.62 8.97
C ILE A 401 2.04 3.94 8.21
N LEU A 402 0.90 4.42 7.68
CA LEU A 402 0.81 5.72 7.02
C LEU A 402 1.33 6.85 7.90
N GLU A 403 0.92 6.89 9.17
CA GLU A 403 1.44 7.90 10.09
C GLU A 403 2.94 7.73 10.41
N ALA A 404 3.55 6.57 10.13
CA ALA A 404 5.00 6.40 10.21
C ALA A 404 5.72 7.16 9.09
N PHE A 405 5.05 7.40 7.96
CA PHE A 405 5.62 8.07 6.81
C PHE A 405 5.23 9.56 6.72
N PHE A 406 4.04 9.94 7.20
CA PHE A 406 3.42 11.27 7.04
C PHE A 406 3.03 11.98 8.34
#